data_AF-A0A6A7LQ49-F1
#
_entry.id   AF-A0A6A7LQ49-F1
#
_cell.length_a   1.000
_cell.length_b   1.000
_cell.length_c   1.000
_cell.angle_alpha   90.00
_cell.angle_beta   90.00
_cell.angle_gamma   90.00
#
_symmetry.space_group_name_H-M   'P 1'
#
loop_
_entity.id
_entity.type
_entity.pdbx_description
1 polymer ?
#
loop_
_entity_poly.entity_id
_entity_poly.type
_entity_poly.pdbx_seq_one_letter_code
_entity_poly.pdbx_strand_id
1 'polypeptide(L)'
;MIAASFDSIVPFPSAQQCYKLGATLAELLRDDARSIGINGSGGLSHDPGRPRSGWIDRPLDEWFLGRLAEGDGRATKVMCRFDSMTMRGGTGEMRAWITVAGAMEAIGTRATIVDYVPSYHAATGLAFASWRV
;
A
#
# COMPACT_ATOMS: atom_id res chain seq x y z
N MET A 1 16.42 6.69 -24.65
CA MET A 1 16.36 6.15 -23.28
C MET A 1 16.37 7.33 -22.33
N ILE A 2 15.19 7.90 -22.03
CA ILE A 2 15.09 9.00 -21.07
C ILE A 2 14.91 8.34 -19.72
N ALA A 3 15.99 8.27 -18.93
CA ALA A 3 15.87 8.00 -17.51
C ALA A 3 15.16 9.21 -16.90
N ALA A 4 13.85 9.09 -16.67
CA ALA A 4 13.18 10.02 -15.77
C ALA A 4 13.81 9.79 -14.40
N SER A 5 14.69 10.71 -13.99
CA SER A 5 15.17 10.77 -12.62
C SER A 5 13.94 10.98 -11.73
N PHE A 6 13.51 9.92 -11.04
CA PHE A 6 12.50 10.00 -9.97
C PHE A 6 13.09 10.69 -8.73
N ASP A 7 13.75 11.83 -8.89
CA ASP A 7 13.92 12.80 -7.81
C ASP A 7 12.59 13.56 -7.66
N SER A 8 11.52 12.79 -7.40
CA SER A 8 10.17 13.29 -7.23
C SER A 8 10.04 13.99 -5.87
N ILE A 9 9.51 15.21 -5.95
CA ILE A 9 9.21 16.18 -4.89
C ILE A 9 8.90 15.52 -3.53
N VAL A 10 9.78 15.77 -2.57
CA VAL A 10 9.53 15.58 -1.15
C VAL A 10 8.76 16.79 -0.59
N PRO A 11 7.85 16.60 0.39
CA PRO A 11 7.57 15.35 1.10
C PRO A 11 6.36 14.58 0.55
N PHE A 12 6.49 13.25 0.45
CA PHE A 12 5.37 12.33 0.31
C PHE A 12 4.55 12.27 1.63
N PRO A 13 3.24 11.93 1.58
CA PRO A 13 2.47 11.72 2.80
C PRO A 13 3.04 10.57 3.63
N SER A 14 3.00 10.69 4.96
CA SER A 14 3.31 9.59 5.87
C SER A 14 2.25 8.49 5.78
N ALA A 15 2.61 7.25 6.14
CA ALA A 15 1.63 6.16 6.24
C ALA A 15 0.49 6.49 7.21
N GLN A 16 0.79 7.23 8.29
CA GLN A 16 -0.22 7.71 9.22
C GLN A 16 -1.24 8.64 8.57
N GLN A 17 -0.80 9.55 7.69
CA GLN A 17 -1.71 10.41 6.93
C GLN A 17 -2.55 9.61 5.93
N CYS A 18 -1.96 8.63 5.23
CA CYS A 18 -2.68 7.74 4.32
C CYS A 18 -3.76 6.92 5.05
N TYR A 19 -3.42 6.30 6.17
CA TYR A 19 -4.37 5.56 6.99
C TYR A 19 -5.51 6.47 7.47
N LYS A 20 -5.18 7.67 7.96
CA LYS A 20 -6.18 8.64 8.42
C LYS A 20 -7.10 9.06 7.29
N LEU A 21 -6.56 9.32 6.10
CA LEU A 21 -7.36 9.65 4.92
C LEU A 21 -8.39 8.55 4.63
N GLY A 22 -7.97 7.28 4.66
CA GLY A 22 -8.87 6.14 4.50
C GLY A 22 -10.01 6.13 5.51
N ALA A 23 -9.66 6.20 6.79
CA ALA A 23 -10.65 6.19 7.87
C ALA A 23 -11.63 7.37 7.76
N THR A 24 -11.14 8.57 7.42
CA THR A 24 -11.98 9.74 7.20
C THR A 24 -12.89 9.59 5.98
N LEU A 25 -12.43 8.96 4.89
CA LEU A 25 -13.28 8.66 3.74
C LEU A 25 -14.42 7.71 4.12
N ALA A 26 -14.14 6.66 4.90
CA ALA A 26 -15.17 5.74 5.38
C ALA A 26 -16.23 6.45 6.25
N GLU A 27 -15.81 7.37 7.12
CA GLU A 27 -16.73 8.18 7.93
C GLU A 27 -17.60 9.10 7.06
N LEU A 28 -16.99 9.81 6.10
CA LEU A 28 -17.69 10.76 5.22
C LEU A 28 -18.69 10.08 4.27
N LEU A 29 -18.40 8.85 3.84
CA LEU A 29 -19.19 8.13 2.85
C LEU A 29 -20.21 7.17 3.48
N ARG A 30 -20.28 7.07 4.81
CA ARG A 30 -21.11 6.08 5.52
C ARG A 30 -22.59 6.12 5.12
N ASP A 31 -23.15 7.31 4.97
CA ASP A 31 -24.58 7.52 4.70
C ASP A 31 -24.87 7.85 3.23
N ASP A 32 -23.88 7.71 2.34
CA ASP A 32 -24.08 7.90 0.90
C ASP A 32 -24.87 6.73 0.32
N ALA A 33 -25.95 7.01 -0.40
CA ALA A 33 -26.83 5.98 -0.97
C ALA A 33 -26.20 5.22 -2.16
N ARG A 34 -25.06 5.67 -2.69
CA ARG A 34 -24.38 5.03 -3.83
C ARG A 34 -23.48 3.88 -3.37
N SER A 35 -23.30 2.89 -4.24
CA SER A 35 -22.24 1.89 -4.06
C SER A 35 -20.91 2.50 -4.47
N ILE A 36 -19.99 2.64 -3.51
CA ILE A 36 -18.68 3.29 -3.70
C ILE A 36 -17.57 2.26 -3.52
N GLY A 37 -16.75 2.09 -4.55
CA GLY A 37 -15.53 1.28 -4.48
C GLY A 37 -14.31 2.14 -4.15
N ILE A 38 -13.40 1.61 -3.32
CA ILE A 38 -12.09 2.21 -3.05
C ILE A 38 -11.02 1.25 -3.59
N ASN A 39 -10.17 1.76 -4.48
CA ASN A 39 -9.09 0.98 -5.09
C ASN A 39 -7.72 1.56 -4.72
N GLY A 40 -6.85 0.73 -4.16
CA GLY A 40 -5.44 1.03 -3.94
C GLY A 40 -4.61 0.21 -4.92
N SER A 41 -3.80 0.87 -5.72
CA SER A 41 -2.96 0.22 -6.75
C SER A 41 -1.49 0.58 -6.58
N GLY A 42 -0.62 -0.12 -7.31
CA GLY A 42 0.83 -0.07 -7.15
C GLY A 42 1.33 -1.13 -6.17
N GLY A 43 2.58 -1.00 -5.77
CA GLY A 43 3.25 -1.94 -4.87
C GLY A 43 3.57 -3.30 -5.51
N LEU A 44 3.97 -4.30 -4.73
CA LEU A 44 4.49 -4.19 -3.36
C LEU A 44 5.99 -3.86 -3.40
N SER A 45 6.86 -4.67 -2.79
CA SER A 45 8.29 -4.42 -2.83
C SER A 45 8.85 -4.45 -4.25
N HIS A 46 9.45 -3.32 -4.65
CA HIS A 46 10.20 -3.15 -5.90
C HIS A 46 10.97 -1.81 -5.91
N ASP A 47 11.92 -1.69 -6.85
CA ASP A 47 12.82 -0.54 -6.99
C ASP A 47 13.15 -0.26 -8.48
N PRO A 48 12.18 0.19 -9.29
CA PRO A 48 12.33 0.27 -10.74
C PRO A 48 13.34 1.35 -11.13
N GLY A 49 14.29 1.00 -12.01
CA GLY A 49 15.32 1.93 -12.48
C GLY A 49 16.32 2.38 -11.41
N ARG A 50 16.38 1.69 -10.27
CA ARG A 50 17.25 2.00 -9.11
C ARG A 50 18.16 0.82 -8.76
N PRO A 51 19.19 1.01 -7.91
CA PRO A 51 20.21 -0.03 -7.67
C PRO A 51 19.70 -1.38 -7.15
N ARG A 52 18.51 -1.44 -6.53
CA ARG A 52 17.90 -2.69 -6.07
C ARG A 52 16.83 -3.23 -7.00
N SER A 53 16.78 -2.78 -8.26
CA SER A 53 15.83 -3.33 -9.23
C SER A 53 15.97 -4.85 -9.35
N GLY A 54 14.87 -5.58 -9.22
CA GLY A 54 14.84 -7.05 -9.19
C GLY A 54 14.89 -7.66 -7.78
N TRP A 55 15.23 -6.88 -6.75
CA TRP A 55 15.10 -7.32 -5.36
C TRP A 55 13.66 -7.21 -4.87
N ILE A 56 13.12 -8.33 -4.37
CA ILE A 56 11.77 -8.43 -3.80
C ILE A 56 11.93 -8.74 -2.31
N ASP A 57 11.45 -7.84 -1.46
CA ASP A 57 11.46 -7.96 0.00
C ASP A 57 10.22 -8.73 0.46
N ARG A 58 10.27 -10.06 0.30
CA ARG A 58 9.15 -10.94 0.69
C ARG A 58 8.76 -10.80 2.16
N PRO A 59 9.69 -10.71 3.13
CA PRO A 59 9.32 -10.49 4.53
C PRO A 59 8.49 -9.22 4.74
N LEU A 60 8.81 -8.11 4.06
CA LEU A 60 8.00 -6.89 4.10
C LEU A 60 6.62 -7.11 3.47
N ASP A 61 6.57 -7.73 2.29
CA ASP A 61 5.32 -7.97 1.56
C ASP A 61 4.38 -8.88 2.37
N GLU A 62 4.88 -9.99 2.89
CA GLU A 62 4.13 -10.96 3.70
C GLU A 62 3.66 -10.33 5.01
N TRP A 63 4.51 -9.54 5.69
CA TRP A 63 4.11 -8.80 6.89
C TRP A 63 2.97 -7.83 6.58
N PHE A 64 3.09 -7.07 5.48
CA PHE A 64 2.10 -6.07 5.09
C PHE A 64 0.76 -6.72 4.76
N LEU A 65 0.76 -7.73 3.89
CA LEU A 65 -0.43 -8.49 3.52
C LEU A 65 -1.06 -9.19 4.74
N GLY A 66 -0.24 -9.71 5.66
CA GLY A 66 -0.70 -10.30 6.90
C GLY A 66 -1.48 -9.30 7.78
N ARG A 67 -0.99 -8.06 7.93
CA ARG A 67 -1.73 -7.01 8.65
C ARG A 67 -3.08 -6.69 8.03
N LEU A 68 -3.15 -6.65 6.69
CA LEU A 68 -4.41 -6.44 5.98
C LEU A 68 -5.38 -7.62 6.19
N ALA A 69 -4.88 -8.85 6.13
CA ALA A 69 -5.66 -10.07 6.31
C ALA A 69 -6.22 -10.21 7.74
N GLU A 70 -5.48 -9.73 8.74
CA GLU A 70 -5.89 -9.72 10.15
C GLU A 70 -6.87 -8.58 10.48
N GLY A 71 -7.05 -7.62 9.57
CA GLY A 71 -7.82 -6.40 9.83
C GLY A 71 -7.08 -5.39 10.72
N ASP A 72 -5.76 -5.53 10.85
CA ASP A 72 -4.87 -4.64 11.61
C ASP A 72 -4.17 -3.65 10.65
N GLY A 73 -4.96 -2.93 9.86
CA GLY A 73 -4.45 -1.89 8.96
C GLY A 73 -3.66 -0.81 9.70
N ARG A 74 -4.00 -0.54 10.95
CA ARG A 74 -3.32 0.42 11.83
C ARG A 74 -1.86 0.09 12.05
N ALA A 75 -1.46 -1.18 12.14
CA ALA A 75 -0.05 -1.55 12.26
C ALA A 75 0.79 -1.05 11.08
N THR A 76 0.21 -0.89 9.89
CA THR A 76 0.94 -0.40 8.69
C THR A 76 1.35 1.08 8.80
N LYS A 77 0.78 1.84 9.75
CA LYS A 77 1.12 3.26 9.97
C LYS A 77 2.58 3.49 10.36
N VAL A 78 3.28 2.46 10.83
CA VAL A 78 4.70 2.55 11.17
C VAL A 78 5.59 2.61 9.93
N MET A 79 5.05 2.23 8.76
CA MET A 79 5.75 2.37 7.49
C MET A 79 6.01 3.84 7.17
N CYS A 80 7.07 4.13 6.41
CA CYS A 80 7.45 5.50 6.05
C CYS A 80 7.68 6.44 7.25
N ARG A 81 7.84 5.91 8.48
CA ARG A 81 8.06 6.72 9.69
C ARG A 81 9.42 7.42 9.69
N PHE A 82 10.41 6.77 9.09
CA PHE A 82 11.71 7.36 8.78
C PHE A 82 11.91 7.38 7.28
N ASP A 83 12.73 8.32 6.84
CA ASP A 83 13.10 8.45 5.45
C ASP A 83 14.02 7.30 5.02
N SER A 84 13.68 6.62 3.93
CA SER A 84 14.49 5.52 3.41
C SER A 84 14.41 5.44 1.89
N MET A 85 15.50 5.02 1.26
CA MET A 85 15.54 4.80 -0.18
C MET A 85 14.50 3.78 -0.65
N THR A 86 14.11 2.81 0.19
CA THR A 86 13.05 1.85 -0.11
C THR A 86 11.69 2.55 -0.21
N MET A 87 11.35 3.38 0.79
CA MET A 87 10.06 4.09 0.83
C MET A 87 10.01 5.30 -0.12
N ARG A 88 11.15 5.78 -0.62
CA ARG A 88 11.26 6.74 -1.74
C ARG A 88 11.17 6.07 -3.12
N GLY A 89 11.42 4.75 -3.19
CA GLY A 89 11.33 3.96 -4.41
C GLY A 89 9.91 3.44 -4.66
N GLY A 90 9.77 2.47 -5.57
CA GLY A 90 8.48 1.88 -5.96
C GLY A 90 7.72 1.26 -4.78
N THR A 91 8.44 0.69 -3.81
CA THR A 91 7.83 0.16 -2.57
C THR A 91 7.01 1.21 -1.80
N GLY A 92 7.32 2.51 -1.95
CA GLY A 92 6.56 3.60 -1.34
C GLY A 92 5.10 3.72 -1.81
N GLU A 93 4.74 3.07 -2.93
CA GLU A 93 3.37 2.99 -3.45
C GLU A 93 2.41 2.23 -2.51
N MET A 94 2.93 1.43 -1.58
CA MET A 94 2.13 0.77 -0.53
C MET A 94 1.29 1.78 0.28
N ARG A 95 1.60 3.07 0.26
CA ARG A 95 0.76 4.15 0.81
C ARG A 95 -0.67 4.19 0.24
N ALA A 96 -0.86 3.82 -1.01
CA ALA A 96 -2.21 3.70 -1.59
C ALA A 96 -2.99 2.58 -0.91
N TRP A 97 -2.36 1.42 -0.69
CA TRP A 97 -2.94 0.29 0.03
C TRP A 97 -3.26 0.63 1.48
N ILE A 98 -2.41 1.40 2.16
CA ILE A 98 -2.63 1.86 3.54
C ILE A 98 -3.89 2.74 3.64
N THR A 99 -4.18 3.54 2.60
CA THR A 99 -5.43 4.31 2.53
C THR A 99 -6.65 3.38 2.46
N VAL A 100 -6.62 2.34 1.62
CA VAL A 100 -7.70 1.33 1.58
C VAL A 100 -7.83 0.63 2.93
N ALA A 101 -6.71 0.22 3.53
CA ALA A 101 -6.68 -0.43 4.83
C ALA A 101 -7.35 0.41 5.92
N GLY A 102 -7.07 1.72 5.96
CA GLY A 102 -7.70 2.64 6.90
C GLY A 102 -9.20 2.78 6.71
N ALA A 103 -9.68 2.81 5.46
CA ALA A 103 -11.12 2.86 5.17
C ALA A 103 -11.84 1.57 5.59
N MET A 104 -11.22 0.43 5.29
CA MET A 104 -11.79 -0.89 5.53
C MET A 104 -11.74 -1.30 7.02
N GLU A 105 -10.68 -0.97 7.75
CA GLU A 105 -10.62 -1.17 9.21
C GLU A 105 -11.66 -0.29 9.93
N ALA A 106 -11.90 0.94 9.46
CA ALA A 106 -12.88 1.85 10.07
C ALA A 106 -14.33 1.33 10.01
N ILE A 107 -14.64 0.43 9.08
CA ILE A 107 -15.95 -0.25 8.98
C ILE A 107 -15.91 -1.68 9.53
N GLY A 108 -14.80 -2.10 10.15
CA GLY A 108 -14.67 -3.39 10.84
C GLY A 108 -14.48 -4.60 9.93
N THR A 109 -14.01 -4.41 8.69
CA THR A 109 -13.72 -5.52 7.77
C THR A 109 -12.21 -5.78 7.64
N ARG A 110 -11.85 -6.92 7.04
CA ARG A 110 -10.47 -7.36 6.80
C ARG A 110 -10.29 -7.83 5.37
N ALA A 111 -9.05 -7.83 4.90
CA ALA A 111 -8.76 -8.24 3.55
C ALA A 111 -8.86 -9.76 3.40
N THR A 112 -9.35 -10.22 2.26
CA THR A 112 -9.01 -11.53 1.71
C THR A 112 -7.86 -11.33 0.74
N ILE A 113 -6.69 -11.90 1.06
CA ILE A 113 -5.56 -11.93 0.14
C ILE A 113 -5.89 -12.97 -0.93
N VAL A 114 -5.99 -12.51 -2.17
CA VAL A 114 -6.34 -13.37 -3.31
C VAL A 114 -5.11 -14.14 -3.75
N ASP A 115 -3.99 -13.45 -3.93
CA ASP A 115 -2.71 -14.07 -4.28
C ASP A 115 -1.54 -13.13 -3.98
N TYR A 116 -0.34 -13.72 -3.83
CA TYR A 116 0.94 -13.03 -3.82
C TYR A 116 1.93 -13.77 -4.72
N VAL A 117 2.43 -13.06 -5.74
CA VAL A 117 3.37 -13.59 -6.73
C VAL A 117 4.63 -12.71 -6.75
N PRO A 118 5.77 -13.21 -6.24
CA PRO A 118 7.05 -12.53 -6.37
C PRO A 118 7.57 -12.70 -7.80
N SER A 119 7.22 -11.76 -8.68
CA SER A 119 7.54 -11.82 -10.10
C SER A 119 8.90 -11.21 -10.38
N TYR A 120 9.93 -12.04 -10.50
CA TYR A 120 11.29 -11.60 -10.84
C TYR A 120 11.40 -11.04 -12.27
N HIS A 121 10.55 -11.49 -13.19
CA HIS A 121 10.48 -10.91 -14.54
C HIS A 121 9.92 -9.49 -14.52
N ALA A 122 8.91 -9.24 -13.68
CA ALA A 122 8.39 -7.88 -13.47
C ALA A 122 9.22 -7.06 -12.46
N ALA A 123 10.20 -7.69 -11.78
CA ALA A 123 10.99 -7.12 -10.71
C ALA A 123 10.15 -6.54 -9.53
N THR A 124 9.00 -7.17 -9.23
CA THR A 124 8.02 -6.69 -8.26
C THR A 124 7.32 -7.83 -7.50
N GLY A 125 7.07 -7.63 -6.21
CA GLY A 125 6.10 -8.41 -5.44
C GLY A 125 4.66 -8.04 -5.84
N LEU A 126 3.98 -8.90 -6.60
CA LEU A 126 2.61 -8.66 -7.06
C LEU A 126 1.63 -9.22 -6.04
N ALA A 127 0.62 -8.45 -5.66
CA ALA A 127 -0.44 -8.94 -4.78
C ALA A 127 -1.80 -8.45 -5.23
N PHE A 128 -2.81 -9.25 -4.93
CA PHE A 128 -4.21 -8.88 -5.09
C PHE A 128 -4.94 -9.14 -3.77
N ALA A 129 -5.72 -8.16 -3.33
CA ALA A 129 -6.55 -8.28 -2.14
C ALA A 129 -7.94 -7.72 -2.41
N SER A 130 -8.93 -8.28 -1.73
CA SER A 130 -10.31 -7.80 -1.79
C SER A 130 -10.88 -7.67 -0.39
N TRP A 131 -11.76 -6.71 -0.20
CA TRP A 131 -12.54 -6.55 1.02
C TRP A 131 -14.00 -6.81 0.70
N ARG A 132 -14.65 -7.60 1.54
CA ARG A 132 -16.10 -7.77 1.48
C ARG A 132 -16.69 -6.89 2.57
N VAL A 133 -17.62 -6.03 2.16
CA VAL A 133 -18.35 -5.08 2.99
C VAL A 133 -19.78 -5.58 3.15
#